data_AF-A0A0X8H195-F1
#
_entry.id   AF-A0A0X8H195-F1
#
_cell.length_a   1.000
_cell.length_b   1.000
_cell.length_c   1.000
_cell.angle_alpha   90.00
_cell.angle_beta   90.00
_cell.angle_gamma   90.00
#
_symmetry.space_group_name_H-M   'P 1'
#
loop_
_entity.id
_entity.type
_entity.pdbx_description
1 polymer ?
#
loop_
_entity_poly.entity_id
_entity_poly.type
_entity_poly.pdbx_seq_one_letter_code
_entity_poly.pdbx_strand_id
1 'polypeptide(L)'
;MAQINKTTFKDTNNTYEHSDELFDAIIDNSNDLDFRAPLFSFPTAGGGISSYATRVAIRMGDFVLINIAGTLNNSSDSTKTIGTLAEGYRPSANRTVKVITVTSANLILHRDATIFTNGMIQVYTQTHEQTLDMTCVFQLT
;
A
#
# COMPACT_ATOMS: atom_id res chain seq x y z
N MET A 1 -9.91 13.90 -19.89
CA MET A 1 -10.57 13.08 -18.86
C MET A 1 -10.56 11.65 -19.35
N ALA A 2 -9.97 10.71 -18.61
CA ALA A 2 -10.04 9.29 -18.97
C ALA A 2 -11.37 8.75 -18.45
N GLN A 3 -12.17 8.17 -19.36
CA GLN A 3 -13.48 7.59 -19.05
C GLN A 3 -13.25 6.10 -18.76
N ILE A 4 -13.40 5.68 -17.50
CA ILE A 4 -13.29 4.28 -17.11
C ILE A 4 -14.65 3.63 -17.37
N ASN A 5 -14.71 2.71 -18.34
CA ASN A 5 -15.95 2.00 -18.67
C ASN A 5 -16.20 0.86 -17.67
N LYS A 6 -17.31 0.94 -16.92
CA LYS A 6 -17.80 -0.10 -16.00
C LYS A 6 -18.11 -1.35 -16.84
N THR A 7 -17.38 -2.45 -16.63
CA THR A 7 -17.63 -3.72 -17.32
C THR A 7 -18.35 -4.64 -16.33
N THR A 8 -19.65 -4.88 -16.54
CA THR A 8 -20.48 -5.70 -15.65
C THR A 8 -20.37 -7.17 -16.07
N PHE A 9 -19.92 -8.05 -15.18
CA PHE A 9 -20.00 -9.51 -15.36
C PHE A 9 -21.25 -10.01 -14.64
N LYS A 10 -22.24 -10.50 -15.40
CA LYS A 10 -23.42 -11.17 -14.81
C LYS A 10 -23.10 -12.66 -14.62
N ASP A 11 -23.01 -13.11 -13.37
CA ASP A 11 -23.17 -14.53 -13.04
C ASP A 11 -24.65 -14.83 -12.82
N THR A 12 -25.13 -15.91 -13.41
CA THR A 12 -26.54 -16.18 -13.72
C THR A 12 -27.39 -16.74 -12.58
N ASN A 13 -26.94 -16.79 -11.33
CA ASN A 13 -27.73 -17.45 -10.28
C ASN A 13 -27.69 -16.72 -8.92
N ASN A 14 -28.67 -15.84 -8.71
CA ASN A 14 -29.31 -15.53 -7.43
C ASN A 14 -28.40 -15.45 -6.18
N THR A 15 -27.40 -14.57 -6.20
CA THR A 15 -26.56 -14.27 -5.04
C THR A 15 -26.64 -12.78 -4.76
N TYR A 16 -26.98 -12.42 -3.52
CA TYR A 16 -27.07 -11.04 -3.05
C TYR A 16 -25.91 -10.20 -3.55
N GLU A 17 -26.23 -9.08 -4.19
CA GLU A 17 -25.32 -8.09 -4.79
C GLU A 17 -24.48 -7.33 -3.73
N HIS A 18 -24.04 -8.00 -2.67
CA HIS A 18 -23.23 -7.37 -1.62
C HIS A 18 -21.86 -6.91 -2.14
N SER A 19 -21.36 -7.47 -3.24
CA SER A 19 -20.15 -6.95 -3.91
C SER A 19 -20.41 -5.58 -4.53
N ASP A 20 -21.57 -5.42 -5.18
CA ASP A 20 -21.93 -4.20 -5.91
C ASP A 20 -22.36 -3.12 -4.92
N GLU A 21 -23.05 -3.49 -3.84
CA GLU A 21 -23.36 -2.59 -2.71
C GLU A 21 -22.10 -2.11 -2.00
N LEU A 22 -21.10 -2.98 -1.77
CA LEU A 22 -19.84 -2.57 -1.15
C LEU A 22 -19.04 -1.68 -2.09
N PHE A 23 -19.02 -1.99 -3.39
CA PHE A 23 -18.30 -1.22 -4.41
C PHE A 23 -18.94 0.16 -4.61
N ASP A 24 -20.27 0.22 -4.73
CA ASP A 24 -21.02 1.46 -4.86
C ASP A 24 -20.96 2.27 -3.54
N ALA A 25 -20.97 1.64 -2.37
CA ALA A 25 -20.76 2.34 -1.09
C ALA A 25 -19.33 2.89 -0.94
N ILE A 26 -18.31 2.18 -1.44
CA ILE A 26 -16.93 2.68 -1.47
C ILE A 26 -16.84 3.89 -2.39
N ILE A 27 -17.47 3.84 -3.57
CA ILE A 27 -17.48 4.96 -4.51
C ILE A 27 -18.25 6.16 -3.95
N ASP A 28 -19.46 5.96 -3.43
CA ASP A 28 -20.32 7.02 -2.91
C ASP A 28 -19.77 7.67 -1.62
N ASN A 29 -19.01 6.94 -0.80
CA ASN A 29 -18.32 7.49 0.37
C ASN A 29 -16.88 7.92 0.07
N SER A 30 -16.40 7.74 -1.16
CA SER A 30 -15.08 8.19 -1.56
C SER A 30 -15.13 9.60 -2.11
N ASN A 31 -14.30 10.48 -1.55
CA ASN A 31 -14.06 11.76 -2.19
C ASN A 31 -13.10 11.53 -3.36
N ASP A 32 -13.46 11.97 -4.57
CA ASP A 32 -12.57 11.93 -5.74
C ASP A 32 -11.21 12.62 -5.47
N LEU A 33 -11.18 13.63 -4.58
CA LEU A 33 -9.94 14.25 -4.10
C LEU A 33 -9.09 13.28 -3.24
N ASP A 34 -9.73 12.40 -2.46
CA ASP A 34 -9.07 11.38 -1.64
C ASP A 34 -8.53 10.22 -2.48
N PHE A 35 -9.06 9.98 -3.69
CA PHE A 35 -8.47 9.05 -4.66
C PHE A 35 -7.38 9.69 -5.53
N ARG A 36 -7.54 10.97 -5.89
CA ARG A 36 -6.60 11.67 -6.78
C ARG A 36 -5.36 12.23 -6.07
N ALA A 37 -5.44 12.57 -4.79
CA ALA A 37 -4.30 13.09 -4.02
C ALA A 37 -3.24 12.03 -3.62
N PRO A 38 -3.56 10.76 -3.32
CA PRO A 38 -2.57 9.76 -2.91
C PRO A 38 -2.13 8.79 -4.00
N LEU A 39 -2.70 8.85 -5.22
CA LEU A 39 -2.21 8.10 -6.39
C LEU A 39 -0.80 8.53 -6.81
N PHE A 40 -0.35 9.72 -6.38
CA PHE A 40 0.99 10.24 -6.67
C PHE A 40 1.74 10.58 -5.38
N SER A 41 2.55 9.62 -4.94
CA SER A 41 3.74 9.83 -4.09
C SER A 41 3.51 10.34 -2.66
N PHE A 42 3.66 9.43 -1.69
CA PHE A 42 4.17 9.85 -0.37
C PHE A 42 5.63 10.29 -0.48
N PRO A 43 6.06 11.33 0.25
CA PRO A 43 7.43 11.81 0.23
C PRO A 43 8.41 10.68 0.59
N THR A 44 9.56 10.70 -0.09
CA THR A 44 10.70 9.82 0.19
C THR A 44 11.28 10.16 1.56
N ALA A 45 10.72 9.61 2.63
CA ALA A 45 11.43 9.60 3.90
C ALA A 45 12.55 8.55 3.80
N GLY A 46 13.79 9.00 3.63
CA GLY A 46 14.99 8.22 3.92
C GLY A 46 15.25 7.00 3.03
N GLY A 47 15.93 7.24 1.90
CA GLY A 47 16.98 6.39 1.31
C GLY A 47 16.77 4.87 1.12
N GLY A 48 15.56 4.33 1.30
CA GLY A 48 15.31 2.89 1.31
C GLY A 48 15.10 2.29 -0.06
N ILE A 49 14.15 2.83 -0.82
CA ILE A 49 13.78 2.36 -2.17
C ILE A 49 14.44 3.27 -3.21
N SER A 50 15.15 2.65 -4.16
CA SER A 50 15.89 3.30 -5.23
C SER A 50 15.01 3.66 -6.43
N SER A 51 13.95 2.89 -6.69
CA SER A 51 12.92 3.21 -7.70
C SER A 51 11.54 2.73 -7.25
N TYR A 52 10.52 3.54 -7.50
CA TYR A 52 9.14 3.21 -7.14
C TYR A 52 8.36 2.81 -8.39
N ALA A 53 7.69 1.66 -8.33
CA ALA A 53 6.70 1.29 -9.32
C ALA A 53 5.32 1.86 -8.91
N THR A 54 4.95 1.72 -7.62
CA THR A 54 3.66 2.16 -7.09
C THR A 54 3.75 2.52 -5.61
N ARG A 55 3.12 3.63 -5.20
CA ARG A 55 2.85 3.97 -3.79
C ARG A 55 1.46 4.57 -3.69
N VAL A 56 0.56 3.87 -3.01
CA VAL A 56 -0.84 4.28 -2.84
C VAL A 56 -1.22 4.10 -1.38
N ALA A 57 -1.94 5.07 -0.82
CA ALA A 57 -2.76 4.82 0.36
C ALA A 57 -4.14 5.41 0.16
N ILE A 58 -5.17 4.64 0.47
CA ILE A 58 -6.56 5.02 0.29
C ILE A 58 -7.23 4.90 1.64
N ARG A 59 -7.96 5.94 2.04
CA ARG A 59 -8.81 5.91 3.23
C ARG A 59 -10.25 5.62 2.81
N MET A 60 -10.86 4.64 3.45
CA MET A 60 -12.26 4.23 3.26
C MET A 60 -12.91 4.20 4.64
N GLY A 61 -13.53 5.33 5.04
CA GLY A 61 -13.99 5.52 6.42
C GLY A 61 -12.83 5.45 7.42
N ASP A 62 -12.86 4.47 8.32
CA ASP A 62 -11.82 4.21 9.32
C ASP A 62 -10.72 3.25 8.84
N PHE A 63 -10.87 2.68 7.65
CA PHE A 63 -9.88 1.79 7.06
C PHE A 63 -8.89 2.55 6.18
N VAL A 64 -7.64 2.12 6.22
CA VAL A 64 -6.57 2.59 5.35
C VAL A 64 -6.00 1.38 4.62
N LEU A 65 -6.09 1.39 3.29
CA LEU A 65 -5.38 0.50 2.38
C LEU A 65 -4.05 1.16 2.02
N ILE A 66 -2.96 0.40 2.01
CA ILE A 66 -1.65 0.82 1.52
C ILE A 66 -1.13 -0.22 0.54
N ASN A 67 -0.61 0.24 -0.60
CA ASN A 67 0.19 -0.55 -1.52
C ASN A 67 1.53 0.16 -1.78
N ILE A 68 2.64 -0.56 -1.62
CA ILE A 68 3.99 -0.10 -1.95
C ILE A 68 4.68 -1.17 -2.76
N ALA A 69 5.09 -0.81 -3.98
CA ALA A 69 5.88 -1.66 -4.87
C ALA A 69 7.06 -0.88 -5.45
N GLY A 70 8.22 -1.51 -5.52
CA GLY A 70 9.42 -0.88 -6.09
C GLY A 70 10.67 -1.73 -5.97
N THR A 71 11.81 -1.13 -6.30
CA THR A 71 13.13 -1.77 -6.18
C THR A 71 13.93 -1.09 -5.08
N LEU A 72 14.47 -1.89 -4.17
CA LEU A 72 15.45 -1.53 -3.17
C LEU A 72 16.83 -1.83 -3.75
N ASN A 73 17.75 -0.87 -3.72
CA ASN A 73 19.17 -1.15 -3.95
C ASN A 73 19.92 -0.81 -2.67
N ASN A 74 20.40 -1.85 -1.99
CA ASN A 74 20.99 -1.71 -0.67
C ASN A 74 22.42 -2.26 -0.64
N SER A 75 23.34 -1.44 -0.14
CA SER A 75 24.77 -1.76 -0.03
C SER A 75 25.13 -2.45 1.29
N SER A 76 24.20 -2.54 2.24
CA SER A 76 24.43 -3.17 3.54
C SER A 76 23.11 -3.56 4.22
N ASP A 77 23.04 -4.76 4.78
CA ASP A 77 21.94 -5.26 5.60
C ASP A 77 21.51 -4.23 6.65
N SER A 78 20.30 -3.68 6.50
CA SER A 78 19.80 -2.61 7.37
C SER A 78 18.29 -2.40 7.27
N THR A 79 17.72 -1.80 8.31
CA THR A 79 16.35 -1.29 8.31
C THR A 79 16.27 -0.02 7.47
N LYS A 80 15.33 0.00 6.53
CA LYS A 80 15.09 1.11 5.61
C LYS A 80 13.68 1.63 5.76
N THR A 81 13.52 2.94 5.60
CA THR A 81 12.21 3.56 5.48
C THR A 81 11.73 3.45 4.03
N ILE A 82 10.61 2.76 3.83
CA ILE A 82 10.03 2.46 2.51
C ILE A 82 8.81 3.32 2.18
N GLY A 83 8.37 4.16 3.11
CA GLY A 83 7.28 5.11 2.91
C GLY A 83 7.03 5.95 4.16
N THR A 84 6.25 7.02 4.02
CA THR A 84 5.76 7.80 5.16
C THR A 84 4.34 8.27 4.90
N LEU A 85 3.43 7.93 5.80
CA LEU A 85 2.02 8.29 5.74
C LEU A 85 1.80 9.73 6.23
N ALA A 86 0.95 10.44 5.50
CA ALA A 86 0.41 11.73 5.93
C ALA A 86 -0.47 11.56 7.17
N GLU A 87 -0.62 12.61 7.98
CA GLU A 87 -1.27 12.58 9.30
C GLU A 87 -2.64 11.90 9.32
N GLY A 88 -3.50 12.17 8.33
CA GLY A 88 -4.84 11.56 8.23
C GLY A 88 -4.88 10.07 7.88
N TYR A 89 -3.73 9.44 7.62
CA TYR A 89 -3.59 8.02 7.26
C TYR A 89 -2.80 7.23 8.30
N ARG A 90 -2.31 7.87 9.37
CA ARG A 90 -1.43 7.22 10.36
C ARG A 90 -2.23 6.36 11.33
N PRO A 91 -1.74 5.16 11.70
CA PRO A 91 -2.42 4.34 12.69
C PRO A 91 -2.28 4.93 14.11
N SER A 92 -3.27 4.68 14.97
CA SER A 92 -3.25 5.02 16.41
C SER A 92 -2.18 4.26 17.20
N ALA A 93 -1.81 3.06 16.75
CA ALA A 93 -0.80 2.19 17.32
C ALA A 93 0.09 1.61 16.22
N ASN A 94 1.34 1.27 16.54
CA ASN A 94 2.25 0.65 15.58
C ASN A 94 1.62 -0.64 15.01
N ARG A 95 1.71 -0.82 13.69
CA ARG A 95 1.21 -2.01 12.99
C ARG A 95 2.36 -2.78 12.38
N THR A 96 2.35 -4.10 12.52
CA THR A 96 3.27 -4.99 11.81
C THR A 96 2.56 -5.58 10.61
N VAL A 97 3.18 -5.50 9.44
CA VAL A 97 2.61 -5.92 8.16
C VAL A 97 3.60 -6.81 7.42
N LYS A 98 3.09 -7.75 6.62
CA LYS A 98 3.95 -8.60 5.80
C LYS A 98 4.39 -7.85 4.55
N VAL A 99 5.66 -8.01 4.21
CA VAL A 99 6.27 -7.52 2.99
C VAL A 99 6.92 -8.70 2.28
N ILE A 100 6.70 -8.79 0.98
CA ILE A 100 7.40 -9.76 0.15
C ILE A 100 8.54 -9.00 -0.52
N THR A 101 9.75 -9.55 -0.40
CA THR A 101 10.89 -9.06 -1.18
C THR A 101 11.44 -10.19 -2.03
N VAL A 102 11.78 -9.92 -3.28
CA VAL A 102 12.41 -10.89 -4.17
C VAL A 102 13.81 -10.38 -4.50
N THR A 103 14.84 -11.19 -4.23
CA THR A 103 16.23 -10.81 -4.53
C THR A 103 16.52 -10.93 -6.02
N SER A 104 17.63 -10.35 -6.48
CA SER A 104 18.14 -10.57 -7.83
C SER A 104 18.43 -12.03 -8.18
N ALA A 105 18.56 -12.91 -7.19
CA ALA A 105 18.69 -14.37 -7.35
C ALA A 105 17.33 -15.10 -7.37
N ASN A 106 16.22 -14.38 -7.49
CA ASN A 106 14.84 -14.89 -7.45
C ASN A 106 14.46 -15.59 -6.13
N LEU A 107 15.14 -15.26 -5.03
CA LEU A 107 14.77 -15.77 -3.71
C LEU A 107 13.61 -14.93 -3.16
N ILE A 108 12.47 -15.58 -2.90
CA ILE A 108 11.32 -14.97 -2.24
C ILE A 108 11.54 -14.97 -0.74
N LEU A 109 11.50 -13.79 -0.14
CA LEU A 109 11.68 -13.57 1.28
C LEU A 109 10.42 -12.92 1.87
N HIS A 110 9.88 -13.55 2.91
CA HIS A 110 8.81 -12.96 3.70
C HIS A 110 9.41 -12.14 4.84
N ARG A 111 9.10 -10.85 4.86
CA ARG A 111 9.60 -9.88 5.84
C ARG A 111 8.46 -9.26 6.61
N ASP A 112 8.78 -8.71 7.76
CA ASP A 112 7.90 -7.85 8.52
C ASP A 112 8.34 -6.40 8.33
N ALA A 113 7.38 -5.53 8.04
CA ALA A 113 7.53 -4.09 8.12
C ALA A 113 6.68 -3.53 9.26
N THR A 114 7.15 -2.43 9.84
CA THR A 114 6.42 -1.70 10.87
C THR A 114 5.92 -0.39 10.29
N ILE A 115 4.62 -0.16 10.40
CA ILE A 115 3.97 1.14 10.20
C ILE A 115 3.87 1.79 11.56
N PHE A 116 4.65 2.85 11.77
CA PHE A 116 4.72 3.58 13.03
C PHE A 116 3.58 4.59 13.15
N THR A 117 3.23 4.96 14.37
CA THR A 117 2.22 6.01 14.67
C THR A 117 2.61 7.39 14.10
N ASN A 118 3.90 7.63 13.88
CA ASN A 118 4.39 8.85 13.21
C ASN A 118 4.29 8.77 11.66
N GLY A 119 3.75 7.67 11.13
CA GLY A 119 3.55 7.43 9.71
C GLY A 119 4.72 6.78 8.99
N MET A 120 5.91 6.65 9.60
CA MET A 120 7.03 5.96 8.95
C MET A 120 6.71 4.49 8.72
N ILE A 121 7.12 3.97 7.56
CA ILE A 121 7.01 2.55 7.23
C ILE A 121 8.42 2.02 7.06
N GLN A 122 8.83 1.06 7.88
CA GLN A 122 10.19 0.54 7.86
C GLN A 122 10.24 -0.97 7.71
N VAL A 123 11.20 -1.46 6.93
CA VAL A 123 11.44 -2.89 6.70
C VAL A 123 12.92 -3.19 6.76
N TYR A 124 13.31 -4.35 7.28
CA TYR A 124 14.69 -4.82 7.19
C TYR A 124 14.98 -5.35 5.79
N THR A 125 16.06 -4.87 5.20
CA THR A 125 16.50 -5.21 3.83
C THR A 125 17.92 -5.77 3.89
N GLN A 126 18.24 -6.65 2.95
CA GLN A 126 19.58 -7.21 2.84
C GLN A 126 20.41 -6.41 1.84
N THR A 127 21.71 -6.57 1.92
CA THR A 127 22.63 -6.20 0.86
C THR A 127 22.16 -6.92 -0.41
N HIS A 128 22.20 -6.23 -1.55
CA HIS A 128 21.74 -6.63 -2.90
C HIS A 128 20.49 -5.87 -3.35
N GLU A 129 20.25 -5.90 -4.66
CA GLU A 129 19.01 -5.41 -5.26
C GLU A 129 17.86 -6.36 -4.93
N GLN A 130 16.74 -5.79 -4.50
CA GLN A 130 15.53 -6.53 -4.14
C GLN A 130 14.31 -5.80 -4.71
N THR A 131 13.38 -6.51 -5.33
CA THR A 131 12.04 -5.96 -5.55
C THR A 131 11.24 -6.13 -4.26
N LEU A 132 10.39 -5.16 -3.97
CA LEU A 132 9.54 -5.12 -2.79
C LEU A 132 8.08 -4.99 -3.23
N ASP A 133 7.22 -5.76 -2.59
CA ASP A 133 5.76 -5.65 -2.68
C ASP A 133 5.16 -5.74 -1.27
N MET A 134 4.36 -4.73 -0.92
CA MET A 134 3.62 -4.65 0.32
C MET A 134 2.19 -4.20 0.01
N THR A 135 1.22 -4.99 0.49
CA THR A 135 -0.18 -4.58 0.55
C THR A 135 -0.71 -4.77 1.97
N CYS A 136 -1.33 -3.76 2.53
CA CYS A 136 -1.87 -3.79 3.89
C CYS A 136 -3.20 -3.04 3.96
N VAL A 137 -4.13 -3.56 4.78
CA VAL A 137 -5.29 -2.81 5.26
C VAL A 137 -5.23 -2.77 6.79
N PHE A 138 -5.44 -1.60 7.39
CA PHE A 138 -5.62 -1.47 8.83
C PHE A 138 -6.69 -0.44 9.17
N GLN A 139 -7.17 -0.50 10.42
CA GLN A 139 -8.12 0.46 10.98
C GLN A 139 -7.40 1.54 11.81
N LEU A 140 -7.89 2.78 11.73
CA LEU A 140 -7.32 3.97 12.37
C LEU A 140 -7.57 4.07 13.89
N THR A 141 -8.52 3.32 14.43
CA THR A 141 -8.98 3.38 15.85
C THR A 141 -7.84 3.24 16.85
#